data_AF-A0A6C0LR68-F1
#
_entry.id   AF-A0A6C0LR68-F1
#
_cell.length_a   1.000
_cell.length_b   1.000
_cell.length_c   1.000
_cell.angle_alpha   90.00
_cell.angle_beta   90.00
_cell.angle_gamma   90.00
#
_symmetry.space_group_name_H-M   'P 1'
#
loop_
_entity.id
_entity.type
_entity.pdbx_description
1 polymer ?
#
loop_
_entity_poly.entity_id
_entity_poly.type
_entity_poly.pdbx_seq_one_letter_code
_entity_poly.pdbx_strand_id
1 'polypeptide(L)' 'MDFVYLLLHESGSDWEDMVIILTEEDAIKESINHPNHRVEIFSKNSTTGYKPTYNYYKNGELIHKK' A
#
# COMPACT_ATOMS: atom_id res chain seq x y z
N MET A 1 10.89 -9.01 7.69
CA MET A 1 9.55 -8.57 8.13
C MET A 1 8.69 -8.67 6.89
N ASP A 2 7.58 -9.41 6.93
CA ASP A 2 6.77 -9.61 5.72
C ASP A 2 5.84 -8.40 5.55
N PHE A 3 5.77 -7.87 4.34
CA PHE A 3 4.88 -6.76 3.99
C PHE A 3 3.87 -7.19 2.93
N VAL A 4 2.71 -6.55 2.93
CA VAL A 4 1.78 -6.53 1.80
C VAL A 4 1.39 -5.09 1.54
N TYR A 5 1.06 -4.82 0.29
CA TYR A 5 0.86 -3.48 -0.24
C TYR A 5 -0.55 -3.44 -0.84
N LEU A 6 -1.34 -2.43 -0.48
CA LEU A 6 -2.70 -2.28 -1.01
C LEU A 6 -2.78 -1.02 -1.85
N LEU A 7 -3.05 -1.18 -3.15
CA LEU A 7 -3.33 -0.06 -4.05
C LEU A 7 -4.78 0.41 -3.82
N LEU A 8 -4.94 1.67 -3.45
CA LEU A 8 -6.21 2.30 -3.10
C LEU A 8 -6.37 3.63 -3.83
N HIS A 9 -7.57 3.89 -4.34
CA HIS A 9 -7.92 5.20 -4.90
C HIS A 9 -8.03 6.24 -3.78
N GLU A 10 -7.62 7.49 -4.05
CA GLU A 10 -7.60 8.55 -3.02
C GLU A 10 -8.97 8.96 -2.51
N SER A 11 -10.02 8.85 -3.33
CA SER A 11 -11.40 9.11 -2.90
C SER A 11 -11.98 7.97 -2.04
N GLY A 12 -11.17 6.99 -1.66
CA GLY A 12 -11.61 5.72 -1.10
C GLY A 12 -11.86 4.69 -2.20
N SER A 13 -11.65 3.43 -1.84
CA SER A 13 -11.98 2.26 -2.65
C SER A 13 -12.90 1.38 -1.82
N ASP A 14 -13.93 0.83 -2.45
CA ASP A 14 -14.65 -0.29 -1.87
C ASP A 14 -13.70 -1.48 -1.76
N TRP A 15 -13.98 -2.38 -0.81
CA TRP A 15 -13.09 -3.51 -0.53
C TRP A 15 -12.88 -4.42 -1.75
N GLU A 16 -13.84 -4.44 -2.68
CA GLU A 16 -13.85 -5.27 -3.89
C GLU A 16 -12.89 -4.74 -4.97
N ASP A 17 -12.54 -3.45 -4.89
CA ASP A 17 -11.67 -2.76 -5.85
C ASP A 17 -10.21 -2.68 -5.36
N MET A 18 -9.90 -3.26 -4.19
CA MET A 18 -8.55 -3.22 -3.62
C MET A 18 -7.64 -4.24 -4.31
N VAL A 19 -6.49 -3.77 -4.80
CA VAL A 19 -5.46 -4.65 -5.39
C VAL A 19 -4.37 -4.92 -4.37
N ILE A 20 -4.14 -6.20 -4.08
CA ILE A 20 -3.04 -6.65 -3.21
C ILE A 20 -1.78 -6.85 -4.06
N ILE A 21 -0.72 -6.18 -3.64
CA ILE A 21 0.62 -6.28 -4.22
C ILE A 21 1.54 -6.90 -3.16
N LEU A 22 2.42 -7.81 -3.59
CA LEU A 22 3.23 -8.64 -2.69
C LEU A 22 4.70 -8.23 -2.62
N THR A 23 5.17 -7.40 -3.57
CA THR A 23 6.55 -6.93 -3.63
C THR A 23 6.62 -5.42 -3.50
N GLU A 24 7.70 -4.92 -2.91
CA GLU A 24 7.94 -3.48 -2.79
C GLU A 24 8.14 -2.82 -4.16
N GLU A 25 8.84 -3.51 -5.06
CA GLU A 25 9.14 -3.02 -6.41
C GLU A 25 7.85 -2.78 -7.21
N ASP A 26 6.93 -3.75 -7.21
CA ASP A 26 5.64 -3.59 -7.88
C ASP A 26 4.80 -2.52 -7.19
N ALA A 27 4.85 -2.40 -5.86
CA ALA A 27 4.13 -1.37 -5.12
C ALA A 27 4.58 0.04 -5.52
N ILE A 28 5.88 0.27 -5.64
CA ILE A 28 6.44 1.54 -6.11
C ILE A 28 6.03 1.80 -7.56
N LYS A 29 6.16 0.80 -8.43
CA LYS A 29 5.79 0.89 -9.84
C LYS A 29 4.31 1.23 -10.03
N GLU A 30 3.41 0.54 -9.33
CA GLU A 30 1.98 0.82 -9.42
C GLU A 30 1.61 2.19 -8.85
N SER A 31 2.32 2.67 -7.82
CA SER A 31 2.14 4.05 -7.32
C SER A 31 2.53 5.13 -8.33
N ILE A 32 3.41 4.82 -9.30
CA ILE A 32 3.78 5.71 -10.41
C ILE A 32 2.75 5.63 -11.53
N ASN A 33 2.28 4.42 -11.86
CA ASN A 33 1.28 4.19 -12.91
C ASN A 33 -0.09 4.78 -12.57
N HIS A 34 -0.40 4.89 -11.28
CA HIS A 34 -1.69 5.33 -10.76
C HIS A 34 -1.56 6.58 -9.87
N PRO A 35 -1.36 7.79 -10.44
CA PRO A 35 -1.02 9.00 -9.69
C PRO A 35 -2.12 9.53 -8.75
N ASN A 36 -3.37 9.11 -8.96
CA ASN A 36 -4.52 9.40 -8.08
C ASN A 36 -4.75 8.31 -7.01
N HIS A 37 -3.82 7.36 -6.90
CA HIS A 37 -3.87 6.27 -5.93
C HIS A 37 -2.68 6.38 -4.98
N ARG A 38 -2.82 5.68 -3.86
CA ARG A 38 -1.73 5.41 -2.93
C ARG A 38 -1.62 3.92 -2.70
N VAL A 39 -0.41 3.48 -2.42
CA VAL A 39 -0.14 2.09 -2.06
C VAL A 39 0.15 2.02 -0.57
N GLU A 40 -0.86 1.65 0.24
CA GLU A 40 -0.71 1.52 1.69
C GLU A 40 0.15 0.30 2.06
N ILE A 41 1.02 0.46 3.04
CA ILE A 41 1.96 -0.57 3.46
C ILE A 41 1.46 -1.22 4.76
N PHE A 42 1.30 -2.54 4.73
CA PHE A 42 0.92 -3.34 5.88
C PHE A 42 2.07 -4.28 6.25
N SER A 43 2.36 -4.37 7.54
CA SER A 43 3.37 -5.27 8.09
C SER A 43 2.72 -6.46 8.77
N LYS A 44 3.28 -7.65 8.59
CA LYS A 44 2.84 -8.86 9.28
C LYS A 44 3.35 -8.87 10.71
N ASN A 45 2.43 -8.98 11.66
CA ASN A 45 2.72 -9.29 13.05
C ASN A 45 2.58 -10.80 13.27
N SER A 46 3.44 -11.40 14.09
CA SER A 46 3.47 -12.83 14.40
C SER A 46 2.17 -13.36 15.02
N THR A 47 1.32 -12.50 15.57
CA THR A 47 0.13 -12.91 16.36
C THR A 47 -1.22 -12.57 15.75
N THR A 48 -1.31 -11.55 14.89
CA THR A 48 -2.60 -10.92 14.53
C THR A 48 -2.78 -10.68 13.03
N GLY A 49 -1.87 -11.18 12.18
CA GLY A 49 -1.90 -10.96 10.74
C GLY A 49 -1.27 -9.63 10.34
N TYR A 50 -1.81 -8.99 9.30
CA TYR A 50 -1.28 -7.75 8.74
C TYR A 50 -1.85 -6.51 9.42
N LYS A 51 -0.99 -5.57 9.79
CA LYS A 51 -1.36 -4.29 10.40
C LYS A 51 -0.86 -3.12 9.54
N PRO A 52 -1.66 -2.05 9.38
CA PRO A 52 -1.22 -0.88 8.65
C PRO A 52 -0.01 -0.26 9.34
N THR A 53 0.99 0.11 8.55
CA THR A 53 2.14 0.90 9.05
C THR A 53 1.85 2.40 9.00
N TYR A 54 0.73 2.79 8.39
CA TYR A 54 0.35 4.17 8.05
C TYR A 54 1.29 4.87 7.06
N ASN A 55 2.38 4.23 6.64
CA ASN A 55 3.19 4.64 5.51
C ASN A 55 2.54 4.18 4.20
N TYR A 56 2.81 4.91 3.12
CA TYR A 56 2.32 4.56 1.78
C TYR A 56 3.26 5.09 0.69
N TYR A 57 3.23 4.45 -0.48
CA TYR A 57 3.84 5.01 -1.69
C TYR A 57 2.83 5.85 -2.47
N LYS A 58 3.30 6.97 -3.03
CA LYS A 58 2.54 7.79 -3.97
C LYS A 58 3.51 8.41 -4.97
N ASN A 59 3.22 8.27 -6.27
CA ASN A 59 4.08 8.75 -7.34
C ASN A 59 5.54 8.28 -7.22
N GLY A 60 5.77 7.06 -6.73
CA GLY A 60 7.10 6.49 -6.52
C GLY A 60 7.82 6.91 -5.25
N GLU A 61 7.23 7.80 -4.44
CA GLU A 61 7.84 8.28 -3.19
C GLU A 61 7.21 7.64 -1.96
N LEU A 62 8.04 7.31 -0.97
CA LEU A 62 7.59 6.83 0.34
C LEU A 62 7.17 8.01 1.21
N ILE A 63 5.90 8.01 1.64
CA ILE A 63 5.35 9.03 2.52
C ILE A 63 5.14 8.45 3.92
N HIS A 64 5.74 9.11 4.91
CA HIS A 64 5.58 8.78 6.32
C HIS A 64 4.44 9.57 6.94
N LYS A 65 3.37 8.88 7.35
CA LYS A 65 2.28 9.52 8.10
C LYS A 65 2.62 9.42 9.59
N LYS A 66 2.78 10.59 10.24
CA LYS A 66 2.99 10.72 11.68
C LYS A 66 1.72 10.38 12.47
#